data_AF-A0A923UB98-F1
#
_entry.id   AF-A0A923UB98-F1
#
_cell.length_a   1.000
_cell.length_b   1.000
_cell.length_c   1.000
_cell.angle_alpha   90.00
_cell.angle_beta   90.00
_cell.angle_gamma   90.00
#
_symmetry.space_group_name_H-M   'P 1'
#
loop_
_entity.id
_entity.type
_entity.pdbx_description
1 polymer ?
#
loop_
_entity_poly.entity_id
_entity_poly.type
_entity_poly.pdbx_seq_one_letter_code
_entity_poly.pdbx_strand_id
1 'polypeptide(L)'
;MRVDPVKTWRTALVVIGVLMLLLGAYVLVDSVKPIKIAGLALWFVLALIVHDGIIALVTFGVAFLLRKAGRTIPIAVLAIVQAGLVVCSVFAIIVLPAAYKRSIGTNNPTVLPLDYGPALVTLWVVIVVLTGLTVVGYTALARRQKNRPSVSQD
;
A
#
# COMPACT_ATOMS: atom_id res chain seq x y z
N MET A 1 14.54 15.37 -36.05
CA MET A 1 14.96 14.63 -34.84
C MET A 1 13.77 13.81 -34.35
N ARG A 2 13.78 12.47 -34.47
CA ARG A 2 12.77 11.63 -33.79
C ARG A 2 13.15 11.58 -32.32
N VAL A 3 12.30 12.12 -31.46
CA VAL A 3 12.40 11.95 -30.02
C VAL A 3 11.91 10.55 -29.68
N ASP A 4 12.77 9.75 -29.06
CA ASP A 4 12.39 8.42 -28.57
C ASP A 4 11.48 8.60 -27.36
N PRO A 5 10.18 8.24 -27.43
CA PRO A 5 9.21 8.57 -26.38
C PRO A 5 9.64 8.05 -25.00
N VAL A 6 10.24 6.86 -24.94
CA VAL A 6 10.76 6.25 -23.72
C VAL A 6 11.90 7.07 -23.11
N LYS A 7 12.83 7.60 -23.93
CA LYS A 7 13.93 8.43 -23.42
C LYS A 7 13.41 9.76 -22.90
N THR A 8 12.45 10.37 -23.62
CA THR A 8 11.82 11.62 -23.19
C THR A 8 11.08 11.46 -21.87
N TRP A 9 10.25 10.42 -21.73
CA TRP A 9 9.54 10.14 -20.48
C TRP A 9 10.49 9.83 -19.33
N ARG A 10 11.54 9.03 -19.57
CA ARG A 10 12.55 8.73 -18.55
C ARG A 10 13.24 10.00 -18.07
N THR A 11 13.70 10.85 -18.99
CA THR A 11 14.34 12.12 -18.63
C THR A 11 13.38 13.03 -17.88
N ALA A 12 12.12 13.13 -18.34
CA ALA A 12 11.11 13.94 -17.66
C ALA A 12 10.87 13.46 -16.21
N LEU A 13 10.71 12.15 -15.99
CA LEU A 13 10.52 11.58 -14.65
C LEU A 13 11.74 11.82 -13.75
N VAL A 14 12.96 11.68 -14.28
CA VAL A 14 14.20 11.98 -13.53
C VAL A 14 14.25 13.45 -13.14
N VAL A 15 13.99 14.36 -14.09
CA VAL A 15 14.00 15.80 -13.82
C VAL A 15 12.94 16.16 -12.78
N ILE A 16 11.71 15.66 -12.92
CA ILE A 16 10.64 15.86 -11.94
C ILE A 16 11.05 15.34 -10.56
N GLY A 17 11.60 14.12 -10.49
CA GLY A 17 12.06 13.53 -9.24
C GLY A 17 13.15 14.36 -8.57
N VAL A 18 14.14 14.84 -9.32
CA VAL A 18 15.20 15.72 -8.80
C VAL A 18 14.63 17.05 -8.31
N LEU A 19 13.72 17.68 -9.08
CA LEU A 19 13.06 18.92 -8.65
C LEU A 19 12.25 18.73 -7.36
N MET A 20 11.54 17.60 -7.23
CA MET A 20 10.81 17.27 -6.00
C MET A 20 11.76 17.03 -4.80
N LEU A 21 12.90 16.38 -5.01
CA LEU A 21 13.91 16.19 -3.96
C LEU A 21 14.51 17.52 -3.50
N LEU A 22 14.84 18.41 -4.45
CA LEU A 22 15.35 19.75 -4.15
C LEU A 22 14.31 20.58 -3.39
N LEU A 23 13.05 20.53 -3.82
CA LEU A 23 11.94 21.17 -3.11
C LEU A 23 11.79 20.63 -1.69
N GLY A 24 11.83 19.31 -1.51
CA GLY A 24 11.78 18.69 -0.19
C GLY A 24 12.94 19.09 0.71
N ALA A 25 14.17 19.15 0.17
CA ALA A 25 15.35 19.60 0.91
C ALA A 25 15.26 21.08 1.31
N TYR A 26 14.76 21.93 0.40
CA TYR A 26 14.51 23.34 0.69
C TYR A 26 13.48 23.49 1.82
N VAL A 27 12.32 22.84 1.71
CA VAL A 27 11.27 22.88 2.74
C VAL A 27 11.78 22.34 4.08
N LEU A 28 12.62 21.31 4.07
CA LEU A 28 13.23 20.77 5.27
C LEU A 28 14.08 21.82 6.00
N VAL A 29 14.93 22.54 5.29
CA VAL A 29 15.81 23.56 5.90
C VAL A 29 15.02 24.81 6.30
N ASP A 30 14.06 25.23 5.50
CA ASP A 30 13.27 26.45 5.70
C ASP A 30 12.23 26.32 6.82
N SER A 31 11.50 25.19 6.87
CA SER A 31 10.32 25.05 7.74
C SER A 31 10.58 24.24 9.02
N VAL A 32 11.65 23.44 9.10
CA VAL A 32 11.88 22.53 10.23
C VAL A 32 12.98 23.07 11.14
N LYS A 33 12.62 23.31 12.41
CA LYS A 33 13.59 23.68 13.45
C LYS A 33 14.71 22.60 13.55
N PRO A 34 16.00 22.98 13.66
CA PRO A 34 17.12 22.01 13.68
C PRO A 34 16.96 20.88 14.70
N ILE A 35 16.41 21.20 15.87
CA ILE A 35 16.15 20.23 16.95
C ILE A 35 15.19 19.09 16.55
N LYS A 36 14.34 19.30 15.53
CA LYS A 36 13.38 18.32 15.02
C LYS A 36 13.92 17.46 13.88
N ILE A 37 15.08 17.79 13.31
CA ILE A 37 15.68 17.06 12.19
C ILE A 37 16.01 15.62 12.60
N ALA A 38 16.53 15.41 13.81
CA ALA A 38 16.79 14.06 14.33
C ALA A 38 15.52 13.21 14.44
N GLY A 39 14.43 13.81 14.92
CA GLY A 39 13.12 13.13 14.98
C GLY A 39 12.56 12.80 13.60
N LEU A 40 12.76 13.69 12.63
CA LEU A 40 12.37 13.43 11.23
C LEU A 40 13.22 12.31 10.61
N ALA A 41 14.53 12.33 10.82
CA ALA A 41 15.43 11.27 10.33
C ALA A 41 15.05 9.91 10.92
N LEU A 42 14.75 9.86 12.22
CA LEU A 42 14.25 8.65 12.87
C LEU A 42 12.92 8.18 12.25
N TRP A 43 11.99 9.10 12.00
CA TRP A 43 10.73 8.77 11.33
C TRP A 43 10.94 8.20 9.93
N PHE A 44 11.84 8.78 9.13
CA PHE A 44 12.19 8.26 7.81
C PHE A 44 12.77 6.85 7.87
N VAL A 45 13.70 6.59 8.80
CA VAL A 45 14.30 5.26 8.99
C VAL A 45 13.23 4.25 9.39
N LEU A 46 12.35 4.60 10.33
CA LEU A 46 11.25 3.74 10.74
C LEU A 46 10.27 3.47 9.58
N ALA A 47 9.94 4.49 8.78
CA ALA A 47 9.08 4.35 7.62
C ALA A 47 9.69 3.39 6.58
N LEU A 48 11.00 3.50 6.30
CA LEU A 48 11.74 2.57 5.42
C LEU A 48 11.67 1.13 5.93
N ILE A 49 11.95 0.92 7.22
CA ILE A 49 11.90 -0.42 7.83
C ILE A 49 10.49 -1.00 7.73
N VAL A 50 9.45 -0.22 8.04
CA VAL A 50 8.06 -0.70 7.99
C VAL A 50 7.63 -0.97 6.55
N HIS A 51 7.94 -0.08 5.61
CA HIS A 51 7.53 -0.21 4.22
C HIS A 51 8.27 -1.34 3.48
N ASP A 52 9.60 -1.28 3.45
CA ASP A 52 10.41 -2.19 2.65
C ASP A 52 10.81 -3.43 3.45
N GLY A 53 11.12 -3.26 4.73
CA GLY A 53 11.54 -4.35 5.60
C GLY A 53 10.40 -5.25 6.05
N ILE A 54 9.18 -4.72 6.22
CA ILE A 54 8.04 -5.50 6.74
C ILE A 54 6.98 -5.69 5.65
N ILE A 55 6.40 -4.62 5.12
CA ILE A 55 5.25 -4.73 4.22
C ILE A 55 5.64 -5.43 2.91
N ALA A 56 6.77 -5.06 2.30
CA ALA A 56 7.24 -5.74 1.09
C ALA A 56 7.56 -7.22 1.35
N LEU A 57 8.18 -7.56 2.49
CA LEU A 57 8.46 -8.96 2.85
C LEU A 57 7.19 -9.76 3.13
N VAL A 58 6.20 -9.19 3.82
CA VAL A 58 4.92 -9.86 4.10
C VAL A 58 4.12 -10.05 2.82
N THR A 59 4.03 -9.03 1.96
CA THR A 59 3.34 -9.14 0.66
C THR A 59 4.01 -10.16 -0.27
N PHE A 60 5.35 -10.22 -0.28
CA PHE A 60 6.11 -11.24 -0.99
C PHE A 60 5.89 -12.63 -0.39
N GLY A 61 6.00 -12.77 0.94
CA GLY A 61 5.83 -14.03 1.66
C GLY A 61 4.43 -14.62 1.47
N VAL A 62 3.39 -13.80 1.52
CA VAL A 62 2.01 -14.21 1.23
C VAL A 62 1.90 -14.74 -0.20
N ALA A 63 2.41 -14.03 -1.19
CA ALA A 63 2.40 -14.49 -2.58
C ALA A 63 3.18 -15.79 -2.78
N PHE A 64 4.34 -15.92 -2.10
CA PHE A 64 5.15 -17.13 -2.12
C PHE A 64 4.42 -18.33 -1.50
N LEU A 65 3.82 -18.18 -0.33
CA LEU A 65 3.06 -19.23 0.36
C LEU A 65 1.83 -19.66 -0.45
N LEU A 66 1.10 -18.70 -1.04
CA LEU A 66 -0.03 -18.98 -1.93
C LEU A 66 0.40 -19.80 -3.15
N ARG A 67 1.56 -19.49 -3.76
CA ARG A 67 2.12 -20.27 -4.88
C ARG A 67 2.60 -21.65 -4.44
N LYS A 68 3.21 -21.76 -3.25
CA LYS A 68 3.68 -23.03 -2.69
C LYS A 68 2.54 -23.99 -2.33
N ALA A 69 1.35 -23.46 -2.02
CA ALA A 69 0.16 -24.25 -1.67
C ALA A 69 -0.43 -25.11 -2.81
N GLY A 70 0.26 -25.26 -3.94
CA GLY A 70 0.07 -26.41 -4.84
C GLY A 70 -1.11 -26.34 -5.80
N ARG A 71 -1.72 -25.16 -6.00
CA ARG A 71 -2.70 -24.93 -7.07
C ARG A 71 -2.21 -23.82 -7.98
N THR A 72 -2.51 -23.94 -9.27
CA THR A 72 -2.32 -22.87 -10.26
C THR A 72 -3.24 -21.70 -9.93
N ILE A 73 -2.86 -20.89 -8.93
CA ILE A 73 -3.60 -19.69 -8.54
C ILE A 73 -3.43 -18.66 -9.65
N PRO A 74 -4.53 -18.16 -10.25
CA PRO A 74 -4.45 -17.12 -11.27
C PRO A 74 -3.72 -15.88 -10.74
N ILE A 75 -2.87 -15.27 -11.57
CA ILE A 75 -2.12 -14.05 -11.19
C ILE A 75 -3.08 -12.95 -10.69
N ALA A 76 -4.27 -12.85 -11.28
CA ALA A 76 -5.30 -11.91 -10.85
C ALA A 76 -5.73 -12.11 -9.38
N VAL A 77 -5.84 -13.35 -8.91
CA VAL A 77 -6.20 -13.63 -7.50
C VAL A 77 -5.10 -13.19 -6.57
N LEU A 78 -3.83 -13.42 -6.93
CA LEU A 78 -2.68 -12.92 -6.16
C LEU A 78 -2.69 -11.39 -6.11
N ALA A 79 -2.94 -10.72 -7.24
CA ALA A 79 -3.01 -9.27 -7.31
C ALA A 79 -4.14 -8.70 -6.42
N ILE A 80 -5.33 -9.32 -6.42
CA ILE A 80 -6.45 -8.90 -5.55
C ILE A 80 -6.07 -9.02 -4.07
N VAL A 81 -5.49 -10.15 -3.67
CA VAL A 81 -5.07 -10.37 -2.27
C VAL A 81 -3.97 -9.40 -1.87
N GLN A 82 -2.97 -9.19 -2.73
CA GLN A 82 -1.89 -8.22 -2.49
C GLN A 82 -2.43 -6.79 -2.38
N ALA A 83 -3.38 -6.40 -3.23
CA ALA A 83 -4.02 -5.08 -3.13
C ALA A 83 -4.71 -4.89 -1.78
N GLY A 84 -5.51 -5.86 -1.33
CA GLY A 84 -6.15 -5.82 -0.01
C GLY A 84 -5.15 -5.70 1.13
N LEU A 85 -4.06 -6.48 1.08
CA LEU A 85 -2.98 -6.45 2.07
C LEU A 85 -2.28 -5.09 2.11
N VAL A 86 -1.92 -4.52 0.95
CA VAL A 86 -1.29 -3.20 0.85
C VAL A 86 -2.20 -2.12 1.42
N VAL A 87 -3.50 -2.15 1.12
CA VAL A 87 -4.46 -1.20 1.68
C VAL A 87 -4.51 -1.31 3.21
N CYS A 88 -4.59 -2.54 3.77
CA CYS A 88 -4.53 -2.74 5.22
C CYS A 88 -3.25 -2.16 5.83
N SER A 89 -2.10 -2.38 5.19
CA SER A 89 -0.80 -1.87 5.65
C SER A 89 -0.71 -0.35 5.63
N VAL A 90 -1.22 0.31 4.59
CA VAL A 90 -1.25 1.79 4.51
C VAL A 90 -2.08 2.37 5.66
N PHE A 91 -3.26 1.82 5.92
CA PHE A 91 -4.07 2.24 7.06
C PHE A 91 -3.39 1.96 8.40
N ALA A 92 -2.63 0.87 8.52
CA ALA A 92 -1.83 0.60 9.72
C ALA A 92 -0.82 1.73 10.00
N ILE A 93 -0.04 2.13 8.98
CA ILE A 93 0.98 3.18 9.11
C ILE A 93 0.35 4.51 9.53
N ILE A 94 -0.83 4.83 9.03
CA ILE A 94 -1.52 6.10 9.33
C ILE A 94 -2.21 6.07 10.70
N VAL A 95 -2.91 4.99 11.01
CA VAL A 95 -3.83 4.92 12.14
C VAL A 95 -3.14 4.48 13.43
N LEU A 96 -2.11 3.62 13.37
CA LEU A 96 -1.41 3.15 14.57
C LEU A 96 -0.73 4.29 15.35
N PRO A 97 -0.04 5.26 14.72
CA PRO A 97 0.51 6.40 15.45
C PRO A 97 -0.58 7.23 16.15
N ALA A 98 -1.74 7.41 15.52
CA ALA A 98 -2.88 8.10 16.12
C ALA A 98 -3.44 7.30 17.31
N ALA A 99 -3.63 5.99 17.15
CA ALA A 99 -4.09 5.11 18.23
C ALA A 99 -3.13 5.13 19.43
N TYR A 100 -1.82 5.05 19.18
CA TYR A 100 -0.79 5.15 20.20
C TYR A 100 -0.79 6.52 20.87
N LYS A 101 -0.93 7.61 20.10
CA LYS A 101 -0.99 8.95 20.68
C LYS A 101 -2.21 9.13 21.57
N ARG A 102 -3.34 8.51 21.24
CA ARG A 102 -4.55 8.52 22.08
C ARG A 102 -4.32 7.79 23.40
N SER A 103 -3.64 6.64 23.38
CA SER A 103 -3.44 5.81 24.58
C SER A 103 -2.53 6.47 25.62
N ILE A 104 -1.57 7.30 25.20
CA ILE A 104 -0.70 8.07 26.11
C ILE A 104 -1.29 9.44 26.51
N GLY A 105 -2.52 9.76 26.07
CA GLY A 105 -3.19 11.01 26.36
C GLY A 105 -2.89 12.16 25.39
N THR A 106 -3.86 13.07 25.29
CA THR A 106 -3.80 14.31 24.52
C THR A 106 -4.16 15.50 25.40
N ASN A 107 -3.50 16.64 25.18
CA ASN A 107 -3.80 17.89 25.89
C ASN A 107 -5.12 18.52 25.43
N ASN A 108 -5.63 18.11 24.28
CA ASN A 108 -6.94 18.53 23.77
C ASN A 108 -7.72 17.32 23.24
N PRO A 109 -8.87 16.97 23.86
CA PRO A 109 -9.66 15.80 23.48
C PRO A 109 -10.29 15.90 22.09
N THR A 110 -10.43 17.10 21.50
CA THR A 110 -11.01 17.26 20.16
C THR A 110 -10.04 16.87 19.03
N VAL A 111 -8.75 16.67 19.33
CA VAL A 111 -7.73 16.35 18.32
C VAL A 111 -7.80 14.88 17.91
N LEU A 112 -8.14 13.98 18.84
CA LEU A 112 -8.28 12.54 18.61
C LEU A 112 -9.64 12.02 19.13
N PRO A 113 -10.75 12.39 18.47
CA PRO A 113 -12.10 12.09 18.97
C PRO A 113 -12.43 10.60 18.91
N LEU A 114 -11.96 9.89 17.88
CA LEU A 114 -12.34 8.50 17.61
C LEU A 114 -11.48 7.49 18.36
N ASP A 115 -12.06 6.30 18.58
CA ASP A 115 -11.28 5.13 18.97
C ASP A 115 -10.65 4.42 17.77
N TYR A 116 -9.42 4.84 17.48
CA TYR A 116 -8.65 4.40 16.32
C TYR A 116 -8.30 2.91 16.33
N GLY A 117 -8.16 2.29 17.51
CA GLY A 117 -7.81 0.87 17.63
C GLY A 117 -8.91 -0.04 17.09
N PRO A 118 -10.10 -0.03 17.72
CA PRO A 118 -11.26 -0.78 17.23
C PRO A 118 -11.64 -0.39 15.79
N ALA A 119 -11.60 0.90 15.44
CA ALA A 119 -11.93 1.36 14.09
C ALA A 119 -10.99 0.77 13.03
N LEU A 120 -9.69 0.65 13.31
CA LEU A 120 -8.72 0.02 12.41
C LEU A 120 -9.01 -1.47 12.22
N VAL A 121 -9.32 -2.18 13.31
CA VAL A 121 -9.67 -3.61 13.24
C VAL A 121 -10.95 -3.80 12.42
N THR A 122 -11.98 -3.00 12.66
CA THR A 122 -13.22 -3.02 11.87
C THR A 122 -12.93 -2.78 10.39
N LEU A 123 -12.10 -1.80 10.06
CA LEU A 123 -11.71 -1.50 8.69
C LEU A 123 -11.00 -2.69 8.04
N TRP A 124 -10.04 -3.33 8.73
CA TRP A 124 -9.36 -4.51 8.22
C TRP A 124 -10.31 -5.67 7.98
N VAL A 125 -11.26 -5.92 8.89
CA VAL A 125 -12.29 -6.95 8.70
C VAL A 125 -13.08 -6.68 7.42
N VAL A 126 -13.53 -5.44 7.21
CA VAL A 126 -14.25 -5.04 5.99
C VAL A 126 -13.39 -5.27 4.75
N ILE A 127 -12.11 -4.87 4.75
CA ILE A 127 -11.21 -5.07 3.62
C ILE A 127 -11.01 -6.56 3.33
N VAL A 128 -10.78 -7.38 4.35
CA VAL A 128 -10.61 -8.84 4.20
C VAL A 128 -11.87 -9.46 3.59
N VAL A 129 -13.06 -9.09 4.09
CA VAL A 129 -14.34 -9.56 3.55
C VAL A 129 -14.50 -9.15 2.08
N LEU A 130 -14.30 -7.88 1.75
CA LEU A 130 -14.42 -7.38 0.37
C LEU A 130 -13.40 -8.04 -0.58
N THR A 131 -12.17 -8.25 -0.11
CA THR A 131 -11.13 -8.95 -0.86
C THR A 131 -11.55 -10.40 -1.13
N GLY A 132 -12.04 -11.10 -0.10
CA GLY A 132 -12.56 -12.47 -0.23
C GLY A 132 -13.72 -12.57 -1.21
N LEU A 133 -14.71 -11.67 -1.10
CA LEU A 133 -15.84 -11.60 -2.03
C LEU A 133 -15.38 -11.35 -3.47
N THR A 134 -14.38 -10.48 -3.67
CA THR A 134 -13.82 -10.19 -4.99
C THR A 134 -13.12 -11.42 -5.58
N VAL A 135 -12.36 -12.16 -4.78
CA VAL A 135 -11.72 -13.42 -5.21
C VAL A 135 -12.77 -14.48 -5.57
N VAL A 136 -13.80 -14.66 -4.74
CA VAL A 136 -14.89 -15.61 -5.00
C VAL A 136 -15.64 -15.23 -6.27
N GLY A 137 -15.99 -13.94 -6.43
CA GLY A 137 -16.66 -13.43 -7.62
C GLY A 137 -15.84 -13.65 -8.89
N TYR A 138 -14.55 -13.27 -8.86
CA TYR A 138 -13.63 -13.45 -9.99
C TYR A 138 -13.50 -14.92 -10.40
N THR A 139 -13.30 -15.82 -9.43
CA THR A 139 -13.15 -17.25 -9.72
C THR A 139 -14.45 -17.89 -10.21
N ALA A 140 -15.62 -17.46 -9.71
CA ALA A 140 -16.92 -17.91 -10.22
C ALA A 140 -17.15 -17.46 -11.68
N LEU A 141 -16.80 -16.22 -12.01
CA LEU A 141 -16.89 -15.68 -13.37
C LEU A 141 -15.94 -16.42 -14.33
N ALA A 142 -14.69 -16.63 -13.93
CA ALA A 142 -13.70 -17.35 -14.73
C ALA A 142 -14.12 -18.80 -15.03
N ARG A 143 -14.72 -19.50 -14.05
CA ARG A 143 -15.27 -20.84 -14.24
C ARG A 143 -16.42 -20.85 -15.26
N ARG A 144 -17.32 -19.86 -15.19
CA ARG A 144 -18.44 -19.72 -16.15
C ARG A 144 -17.96 -19.49 -17.58
N GLN A 145 -16.91 -18.69 -17.77
CA GLN A 145 -16.34 -18.42 -19.10
C GLN A 145 -15.71 -19.68 -19.72
N LYS A 146 -15.00 -20.49 -18.93
CA LYS A 146 -14.40 -21.75 -19.41
C LYS A 146 -15.44 -22.77 -19.90
N ASN A 147 -16.65 -22.73 -19.34
CA ASN A 147 -17.73 -23.66 -19.67
C ASN A 147 -18.61 -23.20 -20.85
N ARG A 148 -18.33 -22.05 -21.48
CA ARG A 148 -19.05 -21.63 -22.69
C ARG A 148 -18.55 -22.44 -23.91
N PRO A 149 -19.44 -23.06 -24.70
CA PRO A 149 -19.05 -23.73 -25.95
C PRO A 149 -18.34 -22.75 -26.90
N SER A 150 -17.27 -23.20 -27.56
CA SER A 150 -16.67 -22.42 -28.65
C SER A 150 -17.70 -22.30 -29.78
N VAL A 151 -18.09 -21.08 -30.11
CA VAL A 151 -18.89 -20.81 -31.31
C VAL A 151 -18.04 -21.22 -32.51
N SER A 152 -18.47 -22.22 -33.28
CA SER A 152 -17.83 -22.52 -34.56
C SER A 152 -18.01 -21.29 -35.46
N GLN A 153 -16.90 -20.77 -35.98
CA GLN A 153 -16.95 -19.84 -37.09
C GLN A 153 -16.92 -20.70 -38.36
N ASP A 154 -18.11 -21.19 -38.75
CA ASP A 154 -18.32 -21.82 -40.04
C ASP A 154 -18.49 -20.75 -41.14
#